data_AF-A0A367LRJ1-F1
#
_entry.id   AF-A0A367LRJ1-F1
#
_cell.length_a   1.000
_cell.length_b   1.000
_cell.length_c   1.000
_cell.angle_alpha   90.00
_cell.angle_beta   90.00
_cell.angle_gamma   90.00
#
_symmetry.space_group_name_H-M   'P 1'
#
loop_
_entity.id
_entity.type
_entity.pdbx_description
1 polymer ?
#
loop_
_entity_poly.entity_id
_entity_poly.type
_entity_poly.pdbx_seq_one_letter_code
_entity_poly.pdbx_strand_id
1 'polypeptide(L)'
;MINAVSVLLVLSSAASVVVGDNHCGGDNCARQVTGTRGGLIPVESRRADCRSFMRATVVPETTKTKTVTVTLTASHDGYYYGHDAELQAATKVPTAVPSYASACRAASNYSSACSCWGITAVTSTAGTKTRTTTVSVTTEACSYQYQV
;
A
#
# COMPACT_ATOMS: atom_id res chain seq x y z
N MET A 1 -10.39 7.47 68.88
CA MET A 1 -11.08 7.79 67.62
C MET A 1 -10.10 8.48 66.69
N ILE A 2 -9.46 7.74 65.78
CA ILE A 2 -8.71 8.31 64.65
C ILE A 2 -8.98 7.37 63.48
N ASN A 3 -10.05 7.64 62.73
CA ASN A 3 -10.34 6.92 61.49
C ASN A 3 -9.48 7.53 60.38
N ALA A 4 -8.53 6.74 59.87
CA ALA A 4 -7.72 7.13 58.72
C ALA A 4 -8.60 7.14 57.46
N VAL A 5 -8.92 8.34 56.98
CA VAL A 5 -9.56 8.53 55.68
C VAL A 5 -8.46 8.47 54.62
N SER A 6 -8.37 7.34 53.91
CA SER A 6 -7.50 7.21 52.73
C SER A 6 -8.11 8.01 51.58
N VAL A 7 -7.49 9.14 51.26
CA VAL A 7 -7.81 9.94 50.07
C VAL A 7 -7.16 9.28 48.86
N LEU A 8 -7.94 8.53 48.08
CA LEU A 8 -7.52 8.07 46.75
C LEU A 8 -7.51 9.27 45.79
N LEU A 9 -6.33 9.79 45.48
CA LEU A 9 -6.12 10.73 44.39
C LEU A 9 -6.20 9.97 43.05
N VAL A 10 -7.35 10.07 42.38
CA VAL A 10 -7.50 9.59 41.00
C VAL A 10 -6.78 10.58 40.09
N LEU A 11 -5.56 10.24 39.66
CA LEU A 11 -4.89 10.94 38.56
C LEU A 11 -5.70 10.66 37.27
N SER A 12 -6.63 11.56 36.96
CA SER A 12 -7.23 11.62 35.64
C SER A 12 -6.15 12.13 34.68
N SER A 13 -5.42 11.21 34.02
CA SER A 13 -4.63 11.57 32.85
C SER A 13 -5.60 11.96 31.75
N ALA A 14 -5.93 13.25 31.69
CA ALA A 14 -6.44 13.86 30.48
C ALA A 14 -5.34 13.68 29.43
N ALA A 15 -5.46 12.63 28.61
CA ALA A 15 -4.79 12.61 27.33
C ALA A 15 -5.35 13.81 26.56
N SER A 16 -4.61 14.91 26.55
CA SER A 16 -4.88 16.02 25.66
C SER A 16 -4.79 15.46 24.25
N VAL A 17 -5.94 15.12 23.66
CA VAL A 17 -6.06 15.15 22.21
C VAL A 17 -5.89 16.62 21.88
N VAL A 18 -4.65 16.99 21.57
CA VAL A 18 -4.37 18.22 20.82
C VAL A 18 -5.11 18.07 19.49
N VAL A 19 -6.39 18.45 19.49
CA VAL A 19 -7.05 18.92 18.29
C VAL A 19 -6.36 20.25 18.03
N GLY A 20 -5.20 20.18 17.38
CA GLY A 20 -4.55 21.37 16.87
C GLY A 20 -5.59 22.11 16.06
N ASP A 21 -5.87 23.34 16.45
CA ASP A 21 -6.66 24.29 15.67
C ASP A 21 -5.80 24.71 14.46
N ASN A 22 -5.45 23.71 13.65
CA ASN A 22 -4.81 23.90 12.37
C ASN A 22 -5.82 24.71 11.59
N HIS A 23 -5.54 25.99 11.38
CA HIS A 23 -6.36 26.86 10.56
C HIS A 23 -6.29 26.37 9.10
N CYS A 24 -7.00 25.28 8.81
CA CYS A 24 -7.19 24.67 7.49
C CYS A 24 -8.19 25.47 6.65
N GLY A 25 -8.49 26.70 7.04
CA GLY A 25 -9.52 27.53 6.40
C GLY A 25 -8.99 28.49 5.34
N GLY A 26 -7.66 28.54 5.15
CA GLY A 26 -6.98 29.54 4.33
C GLY A 26 -7.18 29.38 2.81
N ASP A 27 -7.46 28.17 2.34
CA ASP A 27 -7.65 27.90 0.91
C ASP A 27 -8.97 27.20 0.60
N ASN A 28 -9.44 27.32 -0.64
CA ASN A 28 -10.71 26.77 -1.08
C ASN A 28 -10.73 25.22 -1.11
N CYS A 29 -9.58 24.57 -1.28
CA CYS A 29 -9.45 23.12 -1.24
C CYS A 29 -9.71 22.61 0.17
N ALA A 30 -8.99 23.15 1.15
CA ALA A 30 -9.12 22.80 2.55
C ALA A 30 -10.52 23.14 3.10
N ARG A 31 -11.16 24.23 2.64
CA ARG A 31 -12.57 24.51 2.99
C ARG A 31 -13.56 23.47 2.48
N GLN A 32 -13.36 22.89 1.29
CA GLN A 32 -14.22 21.80 0.79
C GLN A 32 -13.93 20.47 1.50
N VAL A 33 -12.68 20.24 1.88
CA VAL A 33 -12.28 19.02 2.58
C VAL A 33 -12.74 19.06 4.03
N THR A 34 -12.45 20.12 4.80
CA THR A 34 -12.64 20.19 6.26
C THR A 34 -13.83 21.04 6.71
N GLY A 35 -14.34 21.93 5.86
CA GLY A 35 -15.36 22.91 6.25
C GLY A 35 -16.71 22.31 6.61
N THR A 36 -17.52 23.06 7.34
CA THR A 36 -18.83 22.62 7.88
C THR A 36 -20.03 23.29 7.20
N ARG A 37 -19.80 24.04 6.12
CA ARG A 37 -20.86 24.71 5.33
C ARG A 37 -21.81 23.67 4.69
N GLY A 38 -23.09 24.03 4.58
CA GLY A 38 -24.08 23.27 3.82
C GLY A 38 -23.76 23.13 2.32
N GLY A 39 -24.26 22.06 1.70
CA GLY A 39 -23.98 21.71 0.30
C GLY A 39 -22.70 20.87 0.10
N LEU A 40 -22.02 20.51 1.18
CA LEU A 40 -20.95 19.51 1.18
C LEU A 40 -21.53 18.14 1.54
N ILE A 41 -20.89 17.08 1.07
CA ILE A 41 -21.16 15.72 1.57
C ILE A 41 -20.80 15.62 3.07
N PRO A 42 -21.33 14.61 3.79
CA PRO A 42 -21.09 14.46 5.23
C PRO A 42 -19.61 14.51 5.62
N VAL A 43 -19.33 15.07 6.80
CA VAL A 43 -17.97 15.20 7.35
C VAL A 43 -17.31 13.82 7.46
N GLU A 44 -18.08 12.81 7.84
CA GLU A 44 -17.66 11.43 8.01
C GLU A 44 -17.19 10.82 6.69
N SER A 45 -17.93 11.08 5.60
CA SER A 45 -17.57 10.64 4.25
C SER A 45 -16.25 11.28 3.81
N ARG A 46 -16.10 12.60 3.96
CA ARG A 46 -14.85 13.30 3.59
C ARG A 46 -13.66 12.84 4.42
N ARG A 47 -13.89 12.56 5.71
CA ARG A 47 -12.87 12.01 6.61
C ARG A 47 -12.48 10.60 6.19
N ALA A 48 -13.42 9.77 5.73
CA ALA A 48 -13.15 8.45 5.18
C ALA A 48 -12.36 8.54 3.85
N ASP A 49 -12.74 9.46 2.96
CA ASP A 49 -12.05 9.69 1.70
C ASP A 49 -10.62 10.17 1.93
N CYS A 50 -10.39 11.09 2.88
CA CYS A 50 -9.04 11.46 3.31
C CYS A 50 -8.24 10.27 3.84
N ARG A 51 -8.82 9.41 4.69
CA ARG A 51 -8.13 8.21 5.20
C ARG A 51 -7.80 7.19 4.11
N SER A 52 -8.61 7.14 3.04
CA SER A 52 -8.36 6.29 1.88
C SER A 52 -7.24 6.88 1.02
N PHE A 53 -7.31 8.17 0.71
CA PHE A 53 -6.34 8.89 -0.10
C PHE A 53 -4.95 8.93 0.52
N MET A 54 -4.87 9.07 1.85
CA MET A 54 -3.60 9.11 2.59
C MET A 54 -2.94 7.73 2.76
N ARG A 55 -3.49 6.66 2.16
CA ARG A 55 -2.98 5.29 2.26
C ARG A 55 -2.22 4.89 1.01
N ALA A 56 -0.90 4.81 1.11
CA ALA A 56 -0.07 4.18 0.09
C ALA A 56 -0.12 2.65 0.23
N THR A 57 -0.09 1.94 -0.89
CA THR A 57 0.01 0.48 -0.93
C THR A 57 1.29 0.05 -1.61
N VAL A 58 2.19 -0.60 -0.87
CA VAL A 58 3.38 -1.25 -1.41
C VAL A 58 2.97 -2.63 -1.91
N VAL A 59 3.19 -2.89 -3.20
CA VAL A 59 3.04 -4.21 -3.81
C VAL A 59 4.42 -4.85 -3.82
N PRO A 60 4.67 -5.87 -2.99
CA PRO A 60 5.96 -6.54 -2.95
C PRO A 60 6.22 -7.32 -4.24
N GLU A 61 7.49 -7.66 -4.46
CA GLU A 61 7.91 -8.47 -5.59
C GLU A 61 7.25 -9.85 -5.56
N THR A 62 7.07 -10.43 -6.74
CA THR A 62 6.54 -11.79 -6.85
C THR A 62 7.68 -12.78 -6.64
N THR A 63 7.60 -13.63 -5.61
CA THR A 63 8.55 -14.73 -5.45
C THR A 63 8.36 -15.71 -6.60
N LYS A 64 9.40 -15.92 -7.41
CA LYS A 64 9.39 -16.91 -8.49
C LYS A 64 10.10 -18.18 -8.03
N THR A 65 9.38 -19.29 -8.03
CA THR A 65 9.99 -20.61 -7.88
C THR A 65 9.98 -21.28 -9.25
N LYS A 66 11.16 -21.53 -9.81
CA LYS A 66 11.32 -22.33 -11.03
C LYS A 66 11.71 -23.75 -10.62
N THR A 67 10.94 -24.72 -11.06
CA THR A 67 11.31 -26.14 -10.97
C THR A 67 11.54 -26.64 -12.38
N VAL A 68 12.79 -27.03 -12.66
CA VAL A 68 13.17 -27.61 -13.95
C VAL A 68 13.26 -29.12 -13.77
N THR A 69 12.46 -29.86 -14.51
CA THR A 69 12.51 -31.32 -14.56
C THR A 69 13.09 -31.73 -15.91
N VAL A 70 14.29 -32.29 -15.89
CA VAL A 70 14.98 -32.80 -17.09
C VAL A 70 14.86 -34.31 -17.11
N THR A 71 14.26 -34.86 -18.17
CA THR A 71 14.23 -36.30 -18.41
C THR A 71 15.24 -36.63 -19.51
N LEU A 72 16.39 -37.21 -19.12
CA LEU A 72 17.48 -37.57 -20.03
C LEU A 72 17.34 -39.02 -20.50
N THR A 73 17.16 -39.22 -21.80
CA THR A 73 17.45 -40.48 -22.48
C THR A 73 18.70 -40.27 -23.34
N ALA A 74 19.84 -40.80 -22.87
CA ALA A 74 21.18 -40.70 -23.45
C ALA A 74 21.90 -39.33 -23.35
N SER A 75 23.20 -39.43 -23.09
CA SER A 75 24.12 -38.40 -22.63
C SER A 75 24.44 -37.33 -23.69
N HIS A 76 23.97 -36.11 -23.46
CA HIS A 76 24.64 -34.90 -23.92
C HIS A 76 24.38 -33.73 -22.95
N ASP A 77 25.44 -32.99 -22.60
CA ASP A 77 25.36 -31.79 -21.78
C ASP A 77 24.69 -30.67 -22.59
N GLY A 78 23.51 -30.22 -22.17
CA GLY A 78 22.77 -29.13 -22.77
C GLY A 78 22.52 -28.03 -21.75
N TYR A 79 23.17 -26.87 -21.93
CA TYR A 79 23.01 -25.70 -21.05
C TYR A 79 21.76 -24.90 -21.47
N TYR A 80 20.79 -24.74 -20.57
CA TYR A 80 19.56 -23.97 -20.81
C TYR A 80 19.70 -22.53 -20.29
N TYR A 81 19.67 -21.53 -21.18
CA TYR A 81 19.66 -20.11 -20.80
C TYR A 81 18.22 -19.60 -20.72
N GLY A 82 17.74 -19.29 -19.51
CA GLY A 82 16.44 -18.68 -19.30
C GLY A 82 16.55 -17.19 -18.99
N HIS A 83 15.94 -16.33 -19.80
CA HIS A 83 15.82 -14.90 -19.48
C HIS A 83 14.76 -14.69 -18.39
N ASP A 84 15.16 -14.15 -17.26
CA ASP A 84 14.30 -13.69 -16.18
C ASP A 84 14.02 -12.19 -16.34
N ALA A 85 12.74 -11.84 -16.49
CA ALA A 85 12.31 -10.45 -16.35
C ALA A 85 12.28 -10.09 -14.86
N GLU A 86 13.16 -9.17 -14.43
CA GLU A 86 13.16 -8.53 -13.11
C GLU A 86 11.75 -7.98 -12.81
N LEU A 87 11.14 -8.39 -11.69
CA LEU A 87 9.87 -7.83 -11.23
C LEU A 87 10.15 -6.98 -10.00
N GLN A 88 10.24 -5.68 -10.18
CA GLN A 88 10.51 -4.73 -9.11
C GLN A 88 9.27 -4.47 -8.24
N ALA A 89 9.49 -4.20 -6.95
CA ALA A 89 8.44 -3.74 -6.05
C ALA A 89 7.86 -2.41 -6.54
N ALA A 90 6.54 -2.26 -6.45
CA ALA A 90 5.84 -1.05 -6.90
C ALA A 90 5.00 -0.44 -5.79
N THR A 91 5.13 0.86 -5.58
CA THR A 91 4.30 1.61 -4.63
C THR A 91 3.17 2.31 -5.35
N LYS A 92 1.93 2.01 -4.98
CA LYS A 92 0.74 2.71 -5.44
C LYS A 92 0.34 3.79 -4.46
N VAL A 93 0.25 5.03 -4.93
CA VAL A 93 -0.23 6.18 -4.16
C VAL A 93 -1.52 6.70 -4.81
N PRO A 94 -2.59 6.91 -4.05
CA PRO A 94 -3.80 7.54 -4.58
C PRO A 94 -3.52 8.96 -5.10
N THR A 95 -4.00 9.26 -6.31
CA THR A 95 -3.85 10.58 -6.94
C THR A 95 -5.17 11.20 -7.38
N ALA A 96 -6.26 10.43 -7.39
CA ALA A 96 -7.57 10.89 -7.81
C ALA A 96 -8.21 11.77 -6.72
N VAL A 97 -8.37 13.06 -7.01
CA VAL A 97 -9.07 14.01 -6.15
C VAL A 97 -10.58 13.78 -6.29
N PRO A 98 -11.34 13.62 -5.18
CA PRO A 98 -12.79 13.50 -5.23
C PRO A 98 -13.48 14.72 -5.85
N SER A 99 -14.59 14.51 -6.55
CA SER A 99 -15.31 15.58 -7.26
C SER A 99 -15.79 16.73 -6.36
N TYR A 100 -16.19 16.43 -5.11
CA TYR A 100 -16.58 17.46 -4.14
C TYR A 100 -15.41 18.38 -3.73
N ALA A 101 -14.16 17.95 -3.96
CA ALA A 101 -12.95 18.68 -3.64
C ALA A 101 -12.37 19.38 -4.89
N SER A 102 -13.23 19.82 -5.80
CA SER A 102 -12.88 20.47 -7.09
C SER A 102 -11.93 21.67 -7.01
N ALA A 103 -11.82 22.32 -5.84
CA ALA A 103 -10.89 23.41 -5.59
C ALA A 103 -9.45 22.92 -5.38
N CYS A 104 -9.25 21.63 -5.09
CA CYS A 104 -7.95 21.00 -5.01
C CYS A 104 -7.44 20.74 -6.44
N ARG A 105 -6.51 21.57 -6.90
CA ARG A 105 -5.97 21.52 -8.26
C ARG A 105 -5.05 20.32 -8.50
N ALA A 106 -4.49 19.76 -7.43
CA ALA A 106 -3.64 18.58 -7.49
C ALA A 106 -3.85 17.67 -6.27
N ALA A 107 -3.38 16.43 -6.41
CA ALA A 107 -3.34 15.43 -5.35
C ALA A 107 -2.63 15.93 -4.08
N SER A 108 -1.57 16.74 -4.24
CA SER A 108 -0.81 17.34 -3.13
C SER A 108 -1.61 18.35 -2.32
N ASN A 109 -2.48 19.14 -2.96
CA ASN A 109 -3.39 20.05 -2.26
C ASN A 109 -4.39 19.25 -1.39
N TYR A 110 -4.91 18.16 -1.95
CA TYR A 110 -5.85 17.30 -1.24
C TYR A 110 -5.19 16.58 -0.05
N SER A 111 -3.99 16.02 -0.22
CA SER A 111 -3.23 15.42 0.90
C SER A 111 -2.83 16.44 1.97
N SER A 112 -2.50 17.67 1.57
CA SER A 112 -2.23 18.77 2.50
C SER A 112 -3.47 19.12 3.32
N ALA A 113 -4.64 19.22 2.69
CA ALA A 113 -5.91 19.44 3.39
C ALA A 113 -6.25 18.31 4.36
N CYS A 114 -6.04 17.04 3.98
CA CYS A 114 -6.23 15.89 4.86
C CYS A 114 -5.25 15.91 6.05
N SER A 115 -3.98 16.23 5.80
CA SER A 115 -2.95 16.39 6.85
C SER A 115 -3.31 17.51 7.81
N CYS A 116 -3.82 18.62 7.27
CA CYS A 116 -4.30 19.74 8.05
C CYS A 116 -5.45 19.31 8.98
N TRP A 117 -6.34 18.44 8.50
CA TRP A 117 -7.42 17.83 9.30
C TRP A 117 -6.96 16.80 10.34
N GLY A 118 -5.65 16.60 10.50
CA GLY A 118 -5.04 15.64 11.42
C GLY A 118 -5.00 14.20 10.89
N ILE A 119 -5.21 13.98 9.59
CA ILE A 119 -5.17 12.65 8.96
C ILE A 119 -3.80 12.49 8.31
N THR A 120 -2.95 11.67 8.89
CA THR A 120 -1.58 11.46 8.43
C THR A 120 -1.47 10.36 7.37
N ALA A 121 -0.39 10.41 6.60
CA ALA A 121 -0.08 9.40 5.61
C ALA A 121 0.26 8.06 6.27
N VAL A 122 -0.23 6.97 5.70
CA VAL A 122 0.05 5.61 6.14
C VAL A 122 0.43 4.74 4.95
N THR A 123 1.32 3.79 5.18
CA THR A 123 1.74 2.82 4.17
C THR A 123 1.30 1.43 4.59
N SER A 124 0.73 0.68 3.65
CA SER A 124 0.32 -0.71 3.83
C SER A 124 1.01 -1.58 2.80
N THR A 125 1.51 -2.74 3.23
CA THR A 125 2.13 -3.72 2.33
C THR A 125 1.11 -4.77 1.95
N ALA A 126 0.89 -4.96 0.65
CA ALA A 126 0.05 -6.03 0.13
C ALA A 126 0.74 -7.40 0.32
N GLY A 127 -0.04 -8.48 0.30
CA GLY A 127 0.53 -9.83 0.38
C GLY A 127 1.44 -10.17 -0.80
N THR A 128 2.50 -10.92 -0.52
CA THR A 128 3.42 -11.45 -1.54
C THR A 128 2.71 -12.48 -2.40
N LYS A 129 2.84 -12.36 -3.72
CA LYS A 129 2.38 -13.39 -4.66
C LYS A 129 3.52 -14.36 -4.95
N THR A 130 3.21 -15.65 -5.00
CA THR A 130 4.15 -16.68 -5.45
C THR A 130 3.75 -17.13 -6.85
N ARG A 131 4.72 -17.13 -7.78
CA ARG A 131 4.53 -17.69 -9.12
C ARG A 131 5.42 -18.92 -9.29
N THR A 132 4.80 -20.09 -9.43
CA THR A 132 5.49 -21.34 -9.74
C THR A 132 5.50 -21.55 -11.24
N THR A 133 6.67 -21.84 -11.81
CA THR A 133 6.81 -22.23 -13.22
C THR A 133 7.48 -23.59 -13.28
N THR A 134 6.76 -24.59 -13.82
CA THR A 134 7.27 -25.93 -14.07
C THR A 134 7.67 -26.02 -15.53
N VAL A 135 8.94 -26.34 -15.79
CA VAL A 135 9.45 -26.58 -17.14
C VAL A 135 9.83 -28.05 -17.24
N SER A 136 9.17 -28.75 -18.16
CA SER A 136 9.46 -30.15 -18.50
C SER A 136 10.21 -30.18 -19.82
N VAL A 137 11.42 -30.72 -19.81
CA VAL A 137 12.23 -30.90 -21.03
C VAL A 137 12.31 -32.39 -21.33
N THR A 138 11.81 -32.78 -22.50
CA THR A 138 11.92 -34.14 -23.04
C THR A 138 12.85 -34.06 -24.24
N THR A 139 14.02 -34.67 -24.15
CA THR A 139 14.98 -34.76 -25.27
C THR A 139 14.86 -36.12 -25.91
N GLU A 140 14.46 -36.18 -27.18
CA GLU A 140 14.50 -37.41 -27.97
C GLU A 140 15.93 -37.61 -28.52
N ALA A 141 16.54 -38.74 -28.17
CA ALA A 141 17.84 -39.11 -28.73
C ALA A 141 17.66 -39.53 -30.20
N CYS A 142 18.16 -38.73 -31.14
CA CYS A 142 18.45 -39.24 -32.48
C CYS A 142 19.70 -40.12 -32.39
N SER A 143 19.55 -41.43 -32.60
CA SER A 143 20.69 -42.33 -32.71
C SER A 143 21.57 -41.91 -33.88
N TYR A 144 22.83 -41.53 -33.62
CA TYR A 144 23.80 -41.26 -34.67
C TYR A 144 24.16 -42.58 -35.36
N GLN A 145 23.59 -42.85 -36.53
CA GLN A 145 23.97 -43.96 -37.38
C GLN A 145 25.29 -43.58 -38.09
N TYR A 146 26.38 -44.28 -37.75
CA TYR A 146 27.67 -44.18 -38.45
C TYR A 146 27.49 -44.77 -39.86
N GLN A 147 27.56 -43.95 -40.91
CA GLN A 147 27.54 -44.48 -42.28
C GLN A 147 28.95 -44.97 -42.66
N VAL A 148 29.03 -46.26 -42.98
CA VAL A 148 30.22 -47.00 -43.44
C VAL A 148 30.40 -46.84 -44.93
#